data_AF-A0A353CVW6-F1
#
_entry.id   AF-A0A353CVW6-F1
#
_cell.length_a   1.000
_cell.length_b   1.000
_cell.length_c   1.000
_cell.angle_alpha   90.00
_cell.angle_beta   90.00
_cell.angle_gamma   90.00
#
_symmetry.space_group_name_H-M   'P 1'
#
loop_
_entity.id
_entity.type
_entity.pdbx_description
1 polymer ?
#
loop_
_entity_poly.entity_id
_entity_poly.type
_entity_poly.pdbx_seq_one_letter_code
_entity_poly.pdbx_strand_id
1 'polypeptide(L)'
;MMSEDYKNSKEVDSKIAKREFIVIILALLVLIIGTVYGGAYARRERRDGQTRETLRQLKTALEMYYNEHEQYPLEWDGGKYKYTVTNREGDVATGWYVSGNLENAPLPTGGFDEEYNIDWRVTKRGRYEICGGIKQCADKDE
;
A
#
# COMPACT_ATOMS: atom_id res chain seq x y z
N MET A 1 -22.04 -38.64 55.52
CA MET A 1 -23.01 -37.60 55.17
C MET A 1 -22.19 -36.37 54.77
N MET A 2 -21.92 -36.16 53.47
CA MET A 2 -21.26 -34.92 53.05
C MET A 2 -22.25 -33.77 53.25
N SER A 3 -21.85 -32.70 53.93
CA SER A 3 -22.70 -31.53 54.16
C SER A 3 -23.02 -30.85 52.83
N GLU A 4 -24.26 -30.37 52.67
CA GLU A 4 -24.71 -29.64 51.49
C GLU A 4 -23.84 -28.40 51.21
N ASP A 5 -23.25 -27.81 52.24
CA ASP A 5 -22.31 -26.69 52.15
C ASP A 5 -21.07 -27.03 51.30
N TYR A 6 -20.56 -28.25 51.41
CA TYR A 6 -19.40 -28.68 50.61
C TYR A 6 -19.75 -28.82 49.12
N LYS A 7 -20.97 -29.27 48.78
CA LYS A 7 -21.43 -29.34 47.39
C LYS A 7 -21.66 -27.95 46.80
N ASN A 8 -22.27 -27.05 47.57
CA ASN A 8 -22.51 -25.67 47.12
C ASN A 8 -21.20 -24.90 46.90
N SER A 9 -20.19 -25.03 47.77
CA SER A 9 -18.88 -24.41 47.57
C SER A 9 -18.23 -24.86 46.26
N LYS A 10 -18.21 -26.18 45.99
CA LYS A 10 -17.62 -26.75 44.77
C LYS A 10 -18.33 -26.30 43.50
N GLU A 11 -19.65 -26.11 43.56
CA GLU A 11 -20.44 -25.63 42.43
C GLU A 11 -20.18 -24.16 42.12
N VAL A 12 -20.03 -23.33 43.16
CA VAL A 12 -19.68 -21.91 43.03
C VAL A 12 -18.26 -21.77 42.45
N ASP A 13 -17.28 -22.50 42.96
CA ASP A 13 -15.90 -22.50 42.45
C ASP A 13 -15.83 -22.97 40.98
N SER A 14 -16.62 -23.98 40.62
CA SER A 14 -16.72 -24.46 39.23
C SER A 14 -17.30 -23.40 38.29
N LYS A 15 -18.30 -22.63 38.74
CA LYS A 15 -18.91 -21.54 37.95
C LYS A 15 -17.93 -20.36 37.79
N ILE A 16 -17.18 -20.03 38.84
CA ILE A 16 -16.14 -18.98 38.80
C ILE A 16 -15.01 -19.39 37.84
N ALA A 17 -14.48 -20.60 37.96
CA ALA A 17 -13.41 -21.11 37.09
C ALA A 17 -13.81 -21.15 35.62
N LYS A 18 -15.06 -21.55 35.30
CA LYS A 18 -15.58 -21.51 33.92
C LYS A 18 -15.65 -20.09 33.38
N ARG A 19 -16.08 -19.12 34.19
CA ARG A 19 -16.16 -17.71 33.80
C ARG A 19 -14.78 -17.10 33.54
N GLU A 20 -13.81 -17.36 34.42
CA GLU A 20 -12.43 -16.90 34.26
C GLU A 20 -11.77 -17.51 33.02
N PHE A 21 -11.98 -18.80 32.77
CA PHE A 21 -11.47 -19.47 31.58
C PHE A 21 -12.05 -18.87 30.28
N ILE A 22 -13.35 -18.54 30.27
CA ILE A 22 -13.98 -17.85 29.14
C ILE A 22 -13.34 -16.47 28.92
N VAL A 23 -13.10 -15.69 29.98
CA VAL A 23 -12.45 -14.37 29.87
C VAL A 23 -11.04 -14.48 29.31
N ILE A 24 -10.25 -15.47 29.76
CA ILE A 24 -8.90 -15.71 29.25
C ILE A 24 -8.94 -16.08 27.75
N ILE A 25 -9.87 -16.95 27.33
CA ILE A 25 -10.03 -17.31 25.93
C ILE A 25 -10.41 -16.08 25.09
N LEU A 26 -11.34 -15.25 25.56
CA LEU A 26 -11.74 -14.03 24.85
C LEU A 26 -10.57 -13.05 24.73
N ALA A 27 -9.78 -12.87 25.79
CA ALA A 27 -8.60 -12.01 25.76
C ALA A 27 -7.54 -12.54 24.76
N LEU A 28 -7.31 -13.85 24.74
CA LEU A 28 -6.42 -14.50 23.77
C LEU A 28 -6.91 -14.30 22.33
N LEU A 29 -8.22 -14.46 22.09
CA LEU A 29 -8.80 -14.25 20.76
C LEU A 29 -8.59 -12.81 20.27
N VAL A 30 -8.82 -11.81 21.13
CA VAL A 30 -8.59 -10.39 20.78
C VAL A 30 -7.12 -10.14 20.41
N LEU A 31 -6.18 -10.69 21.18
CA LEU A 31 -4.74 -10.56 20.90
C LEU A 31 -4.33 -11.23 19.58
N ILE A 32 -4.83 -12.44 19.33
CA ILE A 32 -4.55 -13.17 18.07
C ILE A 32 -5.10 -12.39 16.88
N ILE A 33 -6.34 -11.91 16.97
CA ILE A 33 -6.95 -11.09 15.92
C ILE A 33 -6.08 -9.85 15.65
N GLY A 34 -5.75 -9.06 16.69
CA GLY A 34 -4.95 -7.85 16.53
C GLY A 34 -3.60 -8.09 15.84
N THR A 35 -2.88 -9.15 16.24
CA THR A 35 -1.57 -9.49 15.67
C THR A 35 -1.63 -9.96 14.22
N VAL A 36 -2.64 -10.75 13.85
CA VAL A 36 -2.82 -11.23 12.47
C VAL A 36 -3.14 -10.08 11.52
N TYR A 37 -4.10 -9.21 11.88
CA TYR A 37 -4.48 -8.07 11.03
C TYR A 37 -3.35 -7.03 10.92
N GLY A 38 -2.71 -6.67 12.04
CA GLY A 38 -1.58 -5.73 12.03
C GLY A 38 -0.39 -6.25 11.24
N GLY A 39 -0.06 -7.54 11.40
CA GLY A 39 1.03 -8.18 10.65
C GLY A 39 0.77 -8.25 9.14
N ALA A 40 -0.48 -8.49 8.74
CA ALA A 40 -0.87 -8.46 7.32
C ALA A 40 -0.69 -7.05 6.73
N TYR A 41 -1.19 -6.02 7.42
CA TYR A 41 -1.08 -4.62 6.98
C TYR A 41 0.39 -4.20 6.80
N ALA A 42 1.25 -4.47 7.79
CA ALA A 42 2.67 -4.09 7.74
C ALA A 42 3.42 -4.75 6.57
N ARG A 43 3.08 -6.00 6.23
CA ARG A 43 3.68 -6.69 5.06
C ARG A 43 3.23 -6.07 3.74
N ARG A 44 1.97 -5.65 3.65
CA ARG A 44 1.44 -4.94 2.47
C ARG A 44 2.14 -3.59 2.31
N GLU A 45 2.28 -2.82 3.38
CA GLU A 45 2.98 -1.52 3.35
C GLU A 45 4.44 -1.67 2.91
N ARG A 46 5.13 -2.74 3.34
CA ARG A 46 6.48 -3.01 2.86
C ARG A 46 6.54 -3.23 1.34
N ARG A 47 5.58 -3.94 0.76
CA ARG A 47 5.52 -4.18 -0.70
C ARG A 47 5.11 -2.92 -1.46
N ASP A 48 4.25 -2.11 -0.88
CA ASP A 48 3.88 -0.80 -1.42
C ASP A 48 5.08 0.15 -1.42
N GLY A 49 5.89 0.14 -0.35
CA GLY A 49 7.16 0.86 -0.30
C GLY A 49 8.14 0.43 -1.40
N GLN A 50 8.31 -0.88 -1.61
CA GLN A 50 9.11 -1.40 -2.73
C GLN A 50 8.55 -0.99 -4.10
N THR A 51 7.24 -0.91 -4.23
CA THR A 51 6.57 -0.49 -5.47
C THR A 51 6.81 0.99 -5.76
N ARG A 52 6.64 1.87 -4.76
CA ARG A 52 6.97 3.29 -4.89
C ARG A 52 8.43 3.48 -5.27
N GLU A 53 9.33 2.78 -4.58
CA GLU A 53 10.77 2.88 -4.83
C GLU A 53 11.16 2.42 -6.24
N THR A 54 10.60 1.29 -6.72
CA THR A 54 10.90 0.82 -8.08
C THR A 54 10.34 1.78 -9.15
N LEU A 55 9.19 2.40 -8.90
CA LEU A 55 8.64 3.42 -9.80
C LEU A 55 9.52 4.67 -9.85
N ARG A 56 10.13 5.09 -8.72
CA ARG A 56 11.13 6.17 -8.72
C ARG A 56 12.34 5.82 -9.56
N GLN A 57 12.88 4.62 -9.40
CA GLN A 57 14.02 4.14 -10.20
C GLN A 57 13.70 4.09 -11.69
N LEU A 58 12.48 3.68 -12.07
CA LEU A 58 12.01 3.73 -13.45
C LEU A 58 11.93 5.16 -13.99
N LYS A 59 11.44 6.12 -13.18
CA LYS A 59 11.46 7.54 -13.56
C LYS A 59 12.90 8.02 -13.79
N THR A 60 13.82 7.72 -12.87
CA THR A 60 15.23 8.07 -13.05
C THR A 60 15.82 7.45 -14.31
N ALA A 61 15.48 6.20 -14.64
CA ALA A 61 15.92 5.56 -15.88
C ALA A 61 15.39 6.27 -17.13
N LEU A 62 14.12 6.69 -17.12
CA LEU A 62 13.52 7.48 -18.21
C LEU A 62 14.18 8.86 -18.35
N GLU A 63 14.53 9.51 -17.25
CA GLU A 63 15.27 10.78 -17.25
C GLU A 63 16.70 10.62 -17.78
N MET A 64 17.40 9.54 -17.41
CA MET A 64 18.71 9.21 -18.01
C MET A 64 18.59 8.97 -19.51
N TYR A 65 17.56 8.23 -19.95
CA TYR A 65 17.30 8.02 -21.38
C TYR A 65 17.08 9.35 -22.12
N TYR A 66 16.29 10.26 -21.53
CA TYR A 66 16.07 11.59 -22.08
C TYR A 66 17.38 12.37 -22.19
N ASN A 67 18.24 12.32 -21.18
CA ASN A 67 19.53 13.00 -21.22
C ASN A 67 20.45 12.47 -22.33
N GLU A 68 20.31 11.21 -22.73
CA GLU A 68 21.10 10.59 -23.81
C GLU A 68 20.52 10.81 -25.21
N HIS A 69 19.19 10.80 -25.34
CA HIS A 69 18.50 10.80 -26.64
C HIS A 69 17.75 12.11 -26.94
N GLU A 70 17.73 13.05 -25.99
CA GLU A 70 16.95 14.30 -26.00
C GLU A 70 15.43 14.10 -26.17
N GLN A 71 14.93 12.89 -25.94
CA GLN A 71 13.53 12.53 -26.11
C GLN A 71 13.14 11.38 -25.18
N TYR A 72 11.88 11.37 -24.71
CA TYR A 72 11.33 10.19 -24.04
C TYR A 72 10.78 9.18 -25.06
N PRO A 73 10.91 7.88 -24.78
CA PRO A 73 10.48 6.84 -25.71
C PRO A 73 8.96 6.70 -25.71
N LEU A 74 8.39 6.28 -26.83
CA LEU A 74 6.94 6.00 -26.93
C LEU A 74 6.56 4.69 -26.21
N GLU A 75 7.50 3.77 -26.09
CA GLU A 75 7.35 2.49 -25.43
C GLU A 75 8.53 2.26 -24.49
N TRP A 76 8.26 1.72 -23.31
CA TRP A 76 9.28 1.39 -22.34
C TRP A 76 8.92 0.11 -21.62
N ASP A 77 9.87 -0.81 -21.53
CA ASP A 77 9.70 -2.02 -20.73
C ASP A 77 9.95 -1.69 -19.25
N GLY A 78 8.86 -1.37 -18.54
CA GLY A 78 8.87 -1.19 -17.08
C GLY A 78 8.79 -2.51 -16.31
N GLY A 79 8.91 -3.66 -16.98
CA GLY A 79 8.72 -4.98 -16.40
C GLY A 79 7.31 -5.17 -15.83
N LYS A 80 7.22 -5.28 -14.50
CA LYS A 80 5.93 -5.41 -13.80
C LYS A 80 5.11 -4.10 -13.82
N TYR A 81 5.76 -2.96 -14.03
CA TYR A 81 5.14 -1.64 -13.96
C TYR A 81 4.77 -1.15 -15.34
N LYS A 82 3.65 -0.43 -15.42
CA LYS A 82 3.12 0.03 -16.70
C LYS A 82 3.61 1.44 -17.00
N TYR A 83 4.35 1.60 -18.08
CA TYR A 83 4.62 2.88 -18.72
C TYR A 83 3.45 3.26 -19.64
N THR A 84 2.98 4.51 -19.56
CA THR A 84 1.89 5.01 -20.40
C THR A 84 2.20 6.42 -20.88
N VAL A 85 2.23 6.59 -22.19
CA VAL A 85 2.35 7.90 -22.82
C VAL A 85 0.99 8.59 -22.80
N THR A 86 0.98 9.85 -22.37
CA THR A 86 -0.22 10.68 -22.26
C THR A 86 -0.25 11.83 -23.26
N ASN A 87 0.92 12.26 -23.73
CA ASN A 87 1.06 13.26 -24.77
C ASN A 87 2.26 12.89 -25.65
N ARG A 88 2.14 13.16 -26.95
CA ARG A 88 3.18 12.89 -27.94
C ARG A 88 3.22 13.99 -28.99
N GLU A 89 4.42 14.26 -29.49
CA GLU A 89 4.64 15.12 -30.64
C GLU A 89 5.45 14.32 -31.67
N GLY A 90 4.81 13.94 -32.78
CA GLY A 90 5.42 12.99 -33.72
C GLY A 90 5.77 11.66 -33.04
N ASP A 91 7.04 11.29 -33.11
CA ASP A 91 7.57 10.02 -32.58
C ASP A 91 8.17 10.15 -31.16
N VAL A 92 7.93 11.26 -30.46
CA VAL A 92 8.44 11.49 -29.10
C VAL A 92 7.33 11.61 -28.07
N ALA A 93 7.55 11.03 -26.89
CA ALA A 93 6.65 11.22 -25.75
C ALA A 93 6.95 12.57 -25.07
N THR A 94 5.95 13.45 -24.99
CA THR A 94 6.08 14.75 -24.30
C THR A 94 5.43 14.75 -22.92
N GLY A 95 4.63 13.74 -22.60
CA GLY A 95 4.12 13.51 -21.26
C GLY A 95 3.80 12.03 -21.05
N TRP A 96 4.14 11.51 -19.89
CA TRP A 96 4.00 10.09 -19.59
C TRP A 96 3.83 9.87 -18.08
N TYR A 97 3.37 8.68 -17.71
CA TYR A 97 3.45 8.21 -16.34
C TYR A 97 3.84 6.74 -16.27
N VAL A 98 4.51 6.38 -15.19
CA VAL A 98 4.72 4.99 -14.77
C VAL A 98 3.78 4.67 -13.62
N SER A 99 3.21 3.46 -13.61
CA SER A 99 2.17 3.09 -12.65
C SER A 99 2.34 1.70 -12.07
N GLY A 100 1.95 1.56 -10.80
CA GLY A 100 1.90 0.30 -10.06
C GLY A 100 0.70 0.26 -9.11
N ASN A 101 0.18 -0.94 -8.84
CA ASN A 101 -0.92 -1.11 -7.89
C ASN A 101 -0.38 -1.10 -6.45
N LEU A 102 -1.05 -0.36 -5.56
CA LEU A 102 -0.83 -0.43 -4.12
C LEU A 102 -1.81 -1.41 -3.47
N GLU A 103 -1.34 -2.19 -2.52
CA GLU A 103 -2.17 -3.11 -1.75
C GLU A 103 -2.91 -2.40 -0.61
N ASN A 104 -2.30 -1.35 -0.03
CA ASN A 104 -2.87 -0.44 0.95
C ASN A 104 -3.01 0.96 0.34
N ALA A 105 -3.75 1.07 -0.77
CA ALA A 105 -3.96 2.36 -1.40
C ALA A 105 -4.67 3.35 -0.46
N PRO A 106 -4.10 4.55 -0.23
CA PRO A 106 -4.81 5.61 0.48
C PRO A 106 -5.96 6.13 -0.40
N LEU A 107 -6.75 7.05 0.17
CA LEU A 107 -7.70 7.82 -0.62
C LEU A 107 -6.99 8.55 -1.77
N PRO A 108 -7.70 8.81 -2.88
CA PRO A 108 -7.12 9.49 -4.03
C PRO A 108 -6.47 10.80 -3.60
N THR A 109 -5.21 10.96 -3.95
CA THR A 109 -4.38 12.08 -3.53
C THR A 109 -3.22 12.21 -4.50
N GLY A 110 -2.53 13.33 -4.48
CA GLY A 110 -1.34 13.53 -5.29
C GLY A 110 -0.61 14.77 -4.84
N GLY A 111 0.57 14.98 -5.40
CA GLY A 111 1.37 16.14 -5.11
C GLY A 111 2.76 16.02 -5.67
N PHE A 112 3.52 17.06 -5.41
CA PHE A 112 4.90 17.15 -5.80
C PHE A 112 5.80 16.81 -4.61
N ASP A 113 6.70 15.85 -4.82
CA ASP A 113 7.76 15.46 -3.90
C ASP A 113 9.03 16.24 -4.27
N GLU A 114 9.35 17.27 -3.47
CA GLU A 114 10.49 18.16 -3.69
C GLU A 114 11.84 17.44 -3.55
N GLU A 115 11.93 16.44 -2.66
CA GLU A 115 13.18 15.71 -2.39
C GLU A 115 13.64 14.95 -3.63
N TYR A 116 12.69 14.35 -4.35
CA TYR A 116 12.96 13.55 -5.53
C TYR A 116 12.61 14.25 -6.85
N ASN A 117 12.09 15.48 -6.82
CA ASN A 117 11.54 16.20 -7.97
C ASN A 117 10.48 15.35 -8.74
N ILE A 118 9.53 14.78 -8.00
CA ILE A 118 8.54 13.85 -8.55
C ILE A 118 7.13 14.35 -8.35
N ASP A 119 6.40 14.55 -9.45
CA ASP A 119 4.94 14.63 -9.37
C ASP A 119 4.33 13.22 -9.39
N TRP A 120 3.52 12.94 -8.39
CA TRP A 120 2.91 11.64 -8.17
C TRP A 120 1.44 11.77 -7.80
N ARG A 121 0.68 10.69 -8.02
CA ARG A 121 -0.70 10.57 -7.55
C ARG A 121 -1.09 9.13 -7.24
N VAL A 122 -2.11 8.99 -6.42
CA VAL A 122 -2.86 7.76 -6.19
C VAL A 122 -4.25 7.92 -6.80
N THR A 123 -4.59 7.03 -7.73
CA THR A 123 -5.89 7.05 -8.41
C THR A 123 -7.00 6.47 -7.54
N LYS A 124 -8.26 6.72 -7.92
CA LYS A 124 -9.47 6.06 -7.35
C LYS A 124 -9.41 4.53 -7.35
N ARG A 125 -8.60 3.94 -8.23
CA ARG A 125 -8.40 2.49 -8.35
C ARG A 125 -7.22 1.97 -7.52
N GLY A 126 -6.60 2.82 -6.70
CA GLY A 126 -5.47 2.46 -5.84
C GLY A 126 -4.16 2.25 -6.60
N ARG A 127 -4.01 2.85 -7.78
CA ARG A 127 -2.73 2.87 -8.50
C ARG A 127 -1.91 4.07 -8.08
N TYR A 128 -0.65 3.84 -7.75
CA TYR A 128 0.35 4.88 -7.60
C TYR A 128 0.97 5.16 -8.97
N GLU A 129 0.94 6.42 -9.37
CA GLU A 129 1.41 6.89 -10.66
C GLU A 129 2.46 7.98 -10.42
N ILE A 130 3.58 7.90 -11.13
CA ILE A 130 4.61 8.93 -11.18
C ILE A 130 4.62 9.50 -12.59
N CYS A 131 4.46 10.82 -12.71
CA CYS A 131 4.47 11.52 -14.00
C CYS A 131 5.84 12.09 -14.35
N GLY A 132 6.05 12.25 -15.65
CA GLY A 132 7.21 12.91 -16.22
C GLY A 132 6.94 13.49 -17.62
N GLY A 133 7.92 14.25 -18.11
CA GLY A 133 7.77 15.08 -19.30
C GLY A 133 7.24 16.47 -18.98
N ILE A 134 6.66 17.12 -19.99
CA ILE A 134 6.17 18.51 -19.94
C ILE A 134 4.84 18.62 -19.16
N LYS A 135 4.03 17.55 -19.14
CA LYS A 135 2.77 17.51 -18.38
C LYS A 135 2.93 16.75 -17.07
N GLN A 136 2.47 17.38 -16.00
CA GLN A 136 2.52 16.86 -14.64
C GLN A 136 1.20 16.12 -14.29
N CYS A 137 1.25 15.20 -13.33
CA CYS A 137 0.11 14.41 -12.84
C CYS A 137 -1.00 15.30 -12.25
N ALA A 138 -0.62 16.42 -11.64
CA ALA A 138 -1.53 17.44 -11.13
C ALA A 138 -2.34 18.15 -12.24
N ASP A 139 -1.84 18.17 -13.48
CA ASP A 139 -2.49 18.85 -14.61
C ASP A 139 -3.65 18.06 -15.24
N LYS A 140 -3.93 16.85 -14.72
CA LYS A 140 -5.07 16.04 -15.12
C LYS A 140 -6.09 16.00 -14.00
N ASP A 141 -6.92 17.04 -13.95
CA ASP A 141 -8.26 16.96 -13.39
C ASP A 141 -9.00 15.82 -14.09
N GLU A 142 -9.31 14.77 -13.33
CA GLU A 142 -10.22 13.69 -13.73
C GLU A 142 -11.61 13.92 -13.14
#